data_AF-A0A957M0V7-F1
#
_entry.id   AF-A0A957M0V7-F1
#
_cell.length_a   1.000
_cell.length_b   1.000
_cell.length_c   1.000
_cell.angle_alpha   90.00
_cell.angle_beta   90.00
_cell.angle_gamma   90.00
#
_symmetry.space_group_name_H-M   'P 1'
#
loop_
_entity.id
_entity.type
_entity.pdbx_description
1 polymer ?
#
loop_
_entity_poly.entity_id
_entity_poly.type
_entity_poly.pdbx_seq_one_letter_code
_entity_poly.pdbx_strand_id
1 'polypeptide(L)'
;MKQWNRDGWQSDPWGRNFLGTPPQGRADYAFFQHILRSLDPITGRCAILFPHGVLFRKEEAEMRRELVEADLVECVLGLGPNLFYNSPMEACAVICRSRKPAERAGQVLFIDAVDQVARERSMSFLRPEHQKRILTAYRSWQDEPGFARIAGPETIVRQDFSLSIPLYVRRANNGSGDEAAEQRSLQELWQAWEQDGRFFWREMDGLVEMLDELTDA
;
A
#
# COMPACT_ATOMS: atom_id res chain seq x y z
N MET A 1 7.41 -5.22 -16.38
CA MET A 1 8.23 -5.48 -17.59
C MET A 1 7.29 -5.97 -18.70
N LYS A 2 7.16 -5.25 -19.81
CA LYS A 2 6.14 -5.57 -20.85
C LYS A 2 6.46 -6.84 -21.64
N GLN A 3 7.74 -7.09 -21.91
CA GLN A 3 8.23 -8.27 -22.61
C GLN A 3 9.20 -9.03 -21.71
N TRP A 4 8.90 -10.31 -21.47
CA TRP A 4 9.72 -11.26 -20.73
C TRP A 4 9.33 -12.67 -21.20
N ASN A 5 10.22 -13.65 -21.05
CA ASN A 5 9.97 -15.01 -21.52
C ASN A 5 9.02 -15.77 -20.55
N ARG A 6 7.72 -15.51 -20.69
CA ARG A 6 6.68 -16.11 -19.86
C ARG A 6 6.58 -17.62 -20.07
N ASP A 7 6.69 -18.09 -21.31
CA ASP A 7 6.61 -19.53 -21.61
C ASP A 7 7.77 -20.29 -20.97
N GLY A 8 8.99 -19.73 -21.06
CA GLY A 8 10.16 -20.28 -20.37
C GLY A 8 10.01 -20.30 -18.85
N TRP A 9 9.30 -19.32 -18.27
CA TRP A 9 8.97 -19.31 -16.84
C TRP A 9 7.91 -20.35 -16.47
N GLN A 10 6.90 -20.55 -17.33
CA GLN A 10 5.87 -21.55 -17.11
C GLN A 10 6.44 -22.97 -17.09
N SER A 11 7.47 -23.24 -17.89
CA SER A 11 8.19 -24.52 -17.93
C SER A 11 9.51 -24.49 -17.15
N ASP A 12 9.64 -23.67 -16.11
CA ASP A 12 10.89 -23.47 -15.39
C ASP A 12 11.39 -24.78 -14.73
N PRO A 13 12.55 -25.34 -15.13
CA PRO A 13 13.00 -26.64 -14.63
C PRO A 13 13.50 -26.60 -13.17
N TRP A 14 13.69 -25.41 -12.60
CA TRP A 14 14.13 -25.22 -11.21
C TRP A 14 12.95 -25.06 -10.24
N GLY A 15 11.71 -25.17 -10.73
CA GLY A 15 10.50 -25.08 -9.89
C GLY A 15 10.31 -23.71 -9.25
N ARG A 16 10.79 -22.64 -9.91
CA ARG A 16 10.65 -21.27 -9.40
C ARG A 16 9.27 -20.69 -9.67
N ASN A 17 8.42 -21.36 -10.45
CA ASN A 17 7.04 -20.98 -10.73
C ASN A 17 6.03 -21.62 -9.75
N PHE A 18 6.42 -21.81 -8.48
CA PHE A 18 5.69 -22.59 -7.49
C PHE A 18 4.38 -21.96 -7.00
N LEU A 19 4.18 -20.65 -7.20
CA LEU A 19 2.91 -19.96 -6.93
C LEU A 19 2.02 -19.87 -8.19
N GLY A 20 2.56 -20.24 -9.35
CA GLY A 20 1.94 -20.07 -10.65
C GLY A 20 2.66 -19.07 -11.56
N THR A 21 2.08 -18.87 -12.75
CA THR A 21 2.68 -18.05 -13.82
C THR A 21 1.98 -16.70 -13.93
N PRO A 22 2.66 -15.58 -13.66
CA PRO A 22 2.04 -14.26 -13.72
C PRO A 22 1.63 -13.87 -15.14
N PRO A 23 0.69 -12.91 -15.30
CA PRO A 23 0.20 -12.51 -16.61
C PRO A 23 1.29 -11.84 -17.45
N GLN A 24 1.15 -11.91 -18.79
CA GLN A 24 2.05 -11.20 -19.69
C GLN A 24 2.06 -9.70 -19.36
N GLY A 25 3.24 -9.09 -19.38
CA GLY A 25 3.42 -7.68 -19.05
C GLY A 25 3.57 -7.34 -17.56
N ARG A 26 3.34 -8.29 -16.65
CA ARG A 26 3.62 -8.18 -15.21
C ARG A 26 4.56 -9.31 -14.79
N ALA A 27 5.83 -8.98 -14.59
CA ALA A 27 6.86 -9.96 -14.21
C ALA A 27 7.14 -9.96 -12.70
N ASP A 28 6.43 -9.15 -11.92
CA ASP A 28 6.76 -8.87 -10.51
C ASP A 28 6.74 -10.16 -9.68
N TYR A 29 5.69 -10.97 -9.80
CA TYR A 29 5.61 -12.28 -9.14
C TYR A 29 6.59 -13.32 -9.68
N ALA A 30 7.11 -13.17 -10.91
CA ALA A 30 8.17 -14.05 -11.39
C ALA A 30 9.48 -13.74 -10.64
N PHE A 31 9.85 -12.47 -10.51
CA PHE A 31 11.00 -12.07 -9.69
C PHE A 31 10.80 -12.41 -8.21
N PHE A 32 9.58 -12.21 -7.70
CA PHE A 32 9.25 -12.54 -6.32
C PHE A 32 9.53 -14.02 -6.04
N GLN A 33 8.96 -14.91 -6.84
CA GLN A 33 9.16 -16.34 -6.67
C GLN A 33 10.61 -16.78 -6.94
N HIS A 34 11.28 -16.18 -7.92
CA HIS A 34 12.70 -16.43 -8.19
C HIS A 34 13.55 -16.19 -6.94
N ILE A 35 13.36 -15.05 -6.27
CA ILE A 35 14.07 -14.69 -5.06
C ILE A 35 13.73 -15.68 -3.95
N LEU A 36 12.44 -15.91 -3.67
CA LEU A 36 11.98 -16.79 -2.60
C LEU A 36 12.54 -18.22 -2.75
N ARG A 37 12.56 -18.74 -3.98
CA ARG A 37 13.07 -20.09 -4.25
C ARG A 37 14.60 -20.18 -4.13
N SER A 38 15.30 -19.06 -4.23
CA SER A 38 16.76 -18.98 -4.12
C SER A 38 17.24 -18.77 -2.67
N LEU A 39 16.32 -18.56 -1.72
CA LEU A 39 16.66 -18.38 -0.31
C LEU A 39 17.07 -19.69 0.36
N ASP A 40 17.90 -19.58 1.40
CA ASP A 40 18.13 -20.69 2.32
C ASP A 40 16.78 -21.15 2.94
N PRO A 41 16.42 -22.44 2.89
CA PRO A 41 15.11 -22.92 3.34
C PRO A 41 14.81 -22.76 4.82
N ILE A 42 15.83 -22.48 5.66
CA ILE A 42 15.68 -22.41 7.12
C ILE A 42 15.87 -20.98 7.62
N THR A 43 16.93 -20.32 7.16
CA THR A 43 17.41 -19.03 7.69
C THR A 43 17.22 -17.88 6.72
N GLY A 44 16.84 -18.16 5.47
CA GLY A 44 16.73 -17.21 4.39
C GLY A 44 15.75 -16.08 4.66
N ARG A 45 16.15 -14.86 4.26
CA ARG A 45 15.37 -13.62 4.39
C ARG A 45 15.64 -12.74 3.18
N CYS A 46 14.64 -12.01 2.73
CA CYS A 46 14.81 -10.96 1.72
C CYS A 46 13.92 -9.76 2.01
N ALA A 47 14.29 -8.61 1.44
CA ALA A 47 13.42 -7.45 1.31
C ALA A 47 13.36 -7.08 -0.17
N ILE A 48 12.17 -7.05 -0.74
CA ILE A 48 11.98 -6.82 -2.17
C ILE A 48 11.16 -5.55 -2.36
N LEU A 49 11.69 -4.62 -3.14
CA LEU A 49 11.01 -3.38 -3.46
C LEU A 49 10.11 -3.57 -4.69
N PHE A 50 8.84 -3.21 -4.56
CA PHE A 50 7.83 -3.30 -5.61
C PHE A 50 6.96 -2.04 -5.68
N PRO A 51 6.31 -1.77 -6.83
CA PRO A 51 5.12 -0.93 -6.87
C PRO A 51 3.97 -1.59 -6.09
N HIS A 52 3.07 -0.79 -5.51
CA HIS A 52 1.97 -1.28 -4.67
C HIS A 52 1.05 -2.31 -5.31
N GLY A 53 0.95 -2.37 -6.65
CA GLY A 53 0.04 -3.29 -7.33
C GLY A 53 0.27 -4.78 -6.98
N VAL A 54 1.49 -5.19 -6.62
CA VAL A 54 1.76 -6.59 -6.21
C VAL A 54 0.93 -7.04 -5.00
N LEU A 55 0.46 -6.07 -4.22
CA LEU A 55 -0.29 -6.30 -2.98
C LEU A 55 -1.79 -6.57 -3.21
N PHE A 56 -2.36 -6.16 -4.36
CA PHE A 56 -3.83 -6.17 -4.51
C PHE A 56 -4.35 -6.45 -5.92
N ARG A 57 -3.50 -6.55 -6.95
CA ARG A 57 -3.97 -6.84 -8.31
C ARG A 57 -4.74 -8.16 -8.37
N LYS A 58 -5.86 -8.15 -9.12
CA LYS A 58 -6.80 -9.28 -9.21
C LYS A 58 -6.20 -10.45 -9.97
N GLU A 59 -5.46 -10.16 -11.04
CA GLU A 59 -4.83 -11.16 -11.91
C GLU A 59 -3.70 -11.94 -11.21
N GLU A 60 -3.25 -11.45 -10.06
CA GLU A 60 -2.20 -12.05 -9.23
C GLU A 60 -2.75 -12.52 -7.86
N ALA A 61 -4.08 -12.50 -7.68
CA ALA A 61 -4.70 -12.82 -6.38
C ALA A 61 -4.41 -14.24 -5.93
N GLU A 62 -4.43 -15.20 -6.85
CA GLU A 62 -4.18 -16.60 -6.54
C GLU A 62 -2.73 -16.85 -6.08
N MET A 63 -1.75 -16.31 -6.81
CA MET A 63 -0.34 -16.35 -6.40
C MET A 63 -0.14 -15.70 -5.03
N ARG A 64 -0.83 -14.58 -4.76
CA ARG A 64 -0.76 -13.88 -3.48
C ARG A 64 -1.36 -14.69 -2.33
N ARG A 65 -2.48 -15.37 -2.58
CA ARG A 65 -3.10 -16.28 -1.63
C ARG A 65 -2.14 -17.39 -1.23
N GLU A 66 -1.57 -18.10 -2.20
CA GLU A 66 -0.59 -19.17 -1.95
C GLU A 66 0.67 -18.66 -1.23
N LEU A 67 1.14 -17.46 -1.58
CA LEU A 67 2.28 -16.81 -0.92
C LEU A 67 2.03 -16.57 0.57
N VAL A 68 0.82 -16.10 0.92
CA VAL A 68 0.42 -15.82 2.30
C VAL A 68 0.19 -17.12 3.07
N GLU A 69 -0.49 -18.09 2.45
CA GLU A 69 -0.74 -19.41 3.06
C GLU A 69 0.55 -20.18 3.33
N ALA A 70 1.57 -20.01 2.49
CA ALA A 70 2.92 -20.55 2.71
C ALA A 70 3.68 -19.84 3.86
N ASP A 71 3.09 -18.84 4.51
CA ASP A 71 3.65 -18.06 5.61
C ASP A 71 5.01 -17.41 5.28
N LEU A 72 5.23 -17.03 4.02
CA LEU A 72 6.52 -16.50 3.56
C LEU A 72 6.66 -14.99 3.78
N VAL A 73 5.55 -14.23 3.75
CA VAL A 73 5.54 -12.77 3.90
C VAL A 73 5.60 -12.38 5.37
N GLU A 74 6.70 -11.80 5.83
CA GLU A 74 6.89 -11.37 7.22
C GLU A 74 6.35 -9.94 7.45
N CYS A 75 6.62 -9.01 6.53
CA CYS A 75 6.17 -7.63 6.67
C CYS A 75 5.93 -6.95 5.32
N VAL A 76 4.91 -6.09 5.25
CA VAL A 76 4.62 -5.20 4.13
C VAL A 76 4.84 -3.76 4.61
N LEU A 77 5.84 -3.09 4.04
CA LEU A 77 6.25 -1.73 4.39
C LEU A 77 5.90 -0.77 3.25
N GLY A 78 5.00 0.18 3.51
CA GLY A 78 4.70 1.29 2.61
C GLY A 78 5.74 2.39 2.73
N LEU A 79 6.20 2.91 1.60
CA LEU A 79 7.23 3.94 1.52
C LEU A 79 6.70 5.15 0.74
N GLY A 80 7.10 6.33 1.21
CA GLY A 80 6.65 7.60 0.66
C GLY A 80 7.04 7.86 -0.80
N PRO A 81 6.41 8.85 -1.45
CA PRO A 81 6.67 9.18 -2.83
C PRO A 81 8.05 9.85 -3.00
N ASN A 82 8.54 9.87 -4.25
CA ASN A 82 9.79 10.53 -4.66
C ASN A 82 11.08 10.03 -3.97
N LEU A 83 11.07 8.84 -3.37
CA LEU A 83 12.27 8.20 -2.81
C LEU A 83 13.21 7.64 -3.89
N PHE A 84 12.71 7.40 -5.10
CA PHE A 84 13.46 6.78 -6.19
C PHE A 84 13.68 7.78 -7.31
N TYR A 85 14.93 7.97 -7.71
CA TYR A 85 15.32 8.91 -8.78
C TYR A 85 14.55 8.71 -10.10
N ASN A 86 14.11 7.48 -10.38
CA ASN A 86 13.47 7.10 -11.63
C ASN A 86 11.93 7.04 -11.56
N SER A 87 11.33 7.28 -10.39
CA SER A 87 9.87 7.21 -10.23
C SER A 87 9.39 8.07 -9.05
N PRO A 88 8.44 9.00 -9.28
CA PRO A 88 7.83 9.78 -8.20
C PRO A 88 6.82 8.97 -7.38
N MET A 89 6.42 7.79 -7.85
CA MET A 89 5.39 6.96 -7.22
C MET A 89 5.83 6.45 -5.85
N GLU A 90 4.85 6.28 -4.97
CA GLU A 90 5.03 5.49 -3.75
C GLU A 90 5.39 4.03 -4.11
N ALA A 91 6.11 3.39 -3.19
CA ALA A 91 6.52 2.00 -3.34
C ALA A 91 6.24 1.22 -2.05
N CYS A 92 6.29 -0.09 -2.15
CA CYS A 92 6.30 -0.95 -0.98
C CYS A 92 7.53 -1.84 -0.96
N ALA A 93 8.07 -2.10 0.23
CA ALA A 93 9.03 -3.17 0.46
C ALA A 93 8.32 -4.36 1.12
N VAL A 94 8.43 -5.54 0.53
CA VAL A 94 7.90 -6.78 1.11
C VAL A 94 9.07 -7.57 1.69
N ILE A 95 9.05 -7.77 2.99
CA ILE A 95 10.04 -8.55 3.73
C ILE A 95 9.50 -9.98 3.82
N CYS A 96 10.31 -10.94 3.40
CA CYS A 96 9.98 -12.36 3.45
C CYS A 96 11.04 -13.15 4.19
N ARG A 97 10.63 -14.29 4.73
CA ARG A 97 11.48 -15.19 5.51
C ARG A 97 11.03 -16.62 5.29
N SER A 98 11.99 -17.52 5.04
CA SER A 98 11.69 -18.94 4.76
C SER A 98 11.04 -19.66 5.94
N ARG A 99 11.43 -19.31 7.17
CA ARG A 99 10.79 -19.78 8.42
C ARG A 99 10.72 -18.67 9.44
N LYS A 100 9.51 -18.23 9.77
CA LYS A 100 9.28 -17.21 10.79
C LYS A 100 9.60 -17.73 12.19
N PRO A 101 10.05 -16.85 13.11
CA PRO A 101 10.07 -17.17 14.54
C PRO A 101 8.66 -17.57 15.02
N ALA A 102 8.59 -18.39 16.07
CA ALA A 102 7.32 -18.92 16.58
C ALA A 102 6.35 -17.79 16.97
N GLU A 103 6.86 -16.69 17.53
CA GLU A 103 6.06 -15.54 17.93
C GLU A 103 5.48 -14.72 16.75
N ARG A 104 5.92 -14.98 15.51
CA ARG A 104 5.48 -14.29 14.28
C ARG A 104 4.81 -15.21 13.27
N ALA A 105 4.76 -16.51 13.54
CA ALA A 105 4.24 -17.51 12.63
C ALA A 105 2.76 -17.26 12.31
N GLY A 106 2.41 -17.33 11.03
CA GLY A 106 1.07 -17.04 10.53
C GLY A 106 0.68 -15.55 10.53
N GLN A 107 1.55 -14.65 11.00
CA GLN A 107 1.26 -13.22 11.08
C GLN A 107 2.01 -12.42 10.03
N VAL A 108 1.39 -11.33 9.57
CA VAL A 108 2.02 -10.33 8.71
C VAL A 108 1.97 -8.97 9.40
N LEU A 109 3.11 -8.31 9.49
CA LEU A 109 3.18 -6.93 9.97
C LEU A 109 2.98 -5.96 8.79
N PHE A 110 2.06 -5.02 8.94
CA PHE A 110 1.87 -3.90 8.01
C PHE A 110 2.43 -2.64 8.65
N ILE A 111 3.27 -1.91 7.93
CA ILE A 111 3.80 -0.61 8.35
C ILE A 111 3.50 0.41 7.26
N ASP A 112 2.81 1.49 7.61
CA ASP A 112 2.57 2.63 6.74
C ASP A 112 3.57 3.75 7.05
N ALA A 113 4.68 3.78 6.31
CA ALA A 113 5.73 4.78 6.46
C ALA A 113 5.74 5.79 5.30
N VAL A 114 4.59 6.00 4.65
CA VAL A 114 4.48 6.95 3.53
C VAL A 114 4.86 8.37 3.94
N ASP A 115 4.50 8.79 5.16
CA ASP A 115 4.82 10.11 5.68
C ASP A 115 6.22 10.20 6.34
N GLN A 116 6.96 9.09 6.40
CA GLN A 116 8.31 9.04 7.01
C GLN A 116 9.40 9.45 6.02
N VAL A 117 9.25 10.63 5.41
CA VAL A 117 10.19 11.13 4.40
C VAL A 117 10.52 12.59 4.63
N ALA A 118 11.78 12.97 4.40
CA ALA A 118 12.17 14.37 4.31
C ALA A 118 12.15 14.76 2.85
N ARG A 119 11.46 15.85 2.53
CA ARG A 119 11.43 16.38 1.17
C ARG A 119 12.51 17.44 0.98
N GLU A 120 13.35 17.23 -0.02
CA GLU A 120 14.36 18.20 -0.45
C GLU A 120 14.18 18.44 -1.96
N ARG A 121 13.67 19.62 -2.31
CA ARG A 121 13.26 19.96 -3.68
C ARG A 121 12.22 18.96 -4.22
N SER A 122 12.54 18.29 -5.33
CA SER A 122 11.70 17.28 -5.98
C SER A 122 11.95 15.85 -5.50
N MET A 123 12.89 15.63 -4.58
CA MET A 123 13.24 14.30 -4.09
C MET A 123 12.91 14.15 -2.61
N SER A 124 12.62 12.92 -2.22
CA SER A 124 12.41 12.53 -0.83
C SER A 124 13.57 11.68 -0.36
N PHE A 125 13.90 11.75 0.93
CA PHE A 125 14.95 10.96 1.55
C PHE A 125 14.50 10.42 2.92
N LEU A 126 14.98 9.21 3.25
CA LEU A 126 14.85 8.66 4.59
C LEU A 126 16.02 9.16 5.45
N ARG A 127 15.76 10.14 6.31
CA ARG A 127 16.73 10.57 7.32
C ARG A 127 16.92 9.49 8.39
N PRO A 128 18.02 9.50 9.17
CA PRO A 128 18.27 8.51 10.21
C PRO A 128 17.10 8.32 11.19
N GLU A 129 16.37 9.38 11.52
CA GLU A 129 15.17 9.36 12.36
C GLU A 129 14.02 8.54 11.74
N HIS A 130 13.77 8.69 10.44
CA HIS A 130 12.76 7.93 9.70
C HIS A 130 13.12 6.45 9.65
N GLN A 131 14.39 6.15 9.34
CA GLN A 131 14.88 4.78 9.30
C GLN A 131 14.78 4.12 10.67
N LYS A 132 15.15 4.84 11.74
CA LYS A 132 15.04 4.38 13.12
C LYS A 132 13.59 4.14 13.51
N ARG A 133 12.65 5.00 13.11
CA ARG A 133 11.22 4.84 13.37
C ARG A 133 10.67 3.55 12.75
N ILE A 134 10.93 3.36 11.46
CA ILE A 134 10.52 2.15 10.71
C ILE A 134 11.15 0.90 11.33
N LEU A 135 12.45 0.92 11.61
CA LEU A 135 13.16 -0.21 12.21
C LEU A 135 12.63 -0.55 13.60
N THR A 136 12.28 0.47 14.38
CA THR A 136 11.72 0.29 15.72
C THR A 136 10.36 -0.39 15.64
N ALA A 137 9.47 0.05 14.75
CA ALA A 137 8.18 -0.61 14.55
C ALA A 137 8.36 -2.08 14.14
N TYR A 138 9.21 -2.36 13.15
CA TYR A 138 9.52 -3.73 12.71
C TYR A 138 10.06 -4.63 13.83
N ARG A 139 10.91 -4.10 14.71
CA ARG A 139 11.51 -4.86 15.82
C ARG A 139 10.57 -5.04 17.00
N SER A 140 9.78 -4.01 17.31
CA SER A 140 8.86 -4.02 18.45
C SER A 140 7.73 -5.05 18.30
N TRP A 141 7.32 -5.31 17.06
CA TRP A 141 6.25 -6.25 16.72
C TRP A 141 4.98 -5.98 17.54
N GLN A 142 4.53 -4.73 17.52
CA GLN A 142 3.35 -4.27 18.23
C GLN A 142 2.48 -3.42 17.30
N ASP A 143 1.18 -3.40 17.59
CA ASP A 143 0.25 -2.49 16.94
C ASP A 143 0.53 -1.05 17.35
N GLU A 144 0.50 -0.17 16.37
CA GLU A 144 0.63 1.26 16.57
C GLU A 144 -0.42 1.99 15.71
N PRO A 145 -1.44 2.60 16.33
CA PRO A 145 -2.50 3.30 15.60
C PRO A 145 -1.94 4.28 14.57
N GLY A 146 -2.42 4.16 13.32
CA GLY A 146 -1.99 5.01 12.21
C GLY A 146 -0.63 4.68 11.60
N PHE A 147 0.14 3.73 12.15
CA PHE A 147 1.50 3.45 11.66
C PHE A 147 1.79 1.97 11.44
N ALA A 148 1.40 1.09 12.37
CA ALA A 148 1.70 -0.33 12.27
C ALA A 148 0.52 -1.21 12.75
N ARG A 149 0.29 -2.33 12.06
CA ARG A 149 -0.75 -3.29 12.43
C ARG A 149 -0.28 -4.72 12.14
N ILE A 150 -0.47 -5.61 13.09
CA ILE A 150 -0.27 -7.04 12.92
C ILE A 150 -1.60 -7.67 12.47
N ALA A 151 -1.57 -8.40 11.36
CA ALA A 151 -2.71 -9.19 10.90
C ALA A 151 -2.38 -10.69 10.97
N GLY A 152 -3.26 -11.43 11.63
CA GLY A 152 -3.26 -12.90 11.57
C GLY A 152 -3.99 -13.44 10.33
N PRO A 153 -3.99 -14.76 10.12
CA PRO A 153 -4.52 -15.40 8.91
C PRO A 153 -5.98 -15.06 8.67
N GLU A 154 -6.83 -15.11 9.70
CA GLU A 154 -8.26 -14.83 9.59
C GLU A 154 -8.56 -13.42 9.09
N THR A 155 -7.77 -12.44 9.53
CA THR A 155 -7.93 -11.05 9.09
C THR A 155 -7.54 -10.89 7.63
N ILE A 156 -6.49 -11.58 7.17
CA ILE A 156 -6.04 -11.54 5.78
C ILE A 156 -7.04 -12.26 4.86
N VAL A 157 -7.60 -13.39 5.31
CA VAL A 157 -8.67 -14.12 4.59
C VAL A 157 -9.90 -13.24 4.41
N ARG A 158 -10.32 -12.49 5.44
CA ARG A 158 -11.44 -11.53 5.35
C ARG A 158 -11.21 -10.39 4.35
N GLN A 159 -9.96 -10.13 3.98
CA GLN A 159 -9.59 -9.13 2.98
C GLN A 159 -9.28 -9.76 1.61
N ASP A 160 -9.75 -10.98 1.35
CA ASP A 160 -9.52 -11.73 0.11
C ASP A 160 -8.03 -11.83 -0.25
N PHE A 161 -7.19 -12.04 0.77
CA PHE A 161 -5.73 -12.08 0.67
C PHE A 161 -5.11 -10.80 0.08
N SER A 162 -5.84 -9.69 0.01
CA SER A 162 -5.28 -8.38 -0.33
C SER A 162 -4.31 -7.93 0.75
N LEU A 163 -3.10 -7.56 0.36
CA LEU A 163 -2.06 -7.04 1.25
C LEU A 163 -1.98 -5.51 1.18
N SER A 164 -3.03 -4.85 0.69
CA SER A 164 -3.09 -3.39 0.60
C SER A 164 -3.04 -2.77 2.00
N ILE A 165 -2.02 -1.96 2.27
CA ILE A 165 -1.73 -1.41 3.61
C ILE A 165 -2.93 -0.66 4.23
N PRO A 166 -3.69 0.18 3.50
CA PRO A 166 -4.84 0.89 4.07
C PRO A 166 -5.97 0.00 4.60
N LEU A 167 -6.02 -1.29 4.23
CA LEU A 167 -6.98 -2.25 4.78
C LEU A 167 -6.64 -2.69 6.22
N TYR A 168 -5.39 -2.45 6.65
CA TYR A 168 -4.86 -2.90 7.94
C TYR A 168 -4.45 -1.72 8.83
N VAL A 169 -3.81 -0.71 8.25
CA VAL A 169 -3.37 0.49 8.95
C VAL A 169 -4.28 1.65 8.57
N ARG A 170 -5.17 2.04 9.49
CA ARG A 170 -6.05 3.19 9.31
C ARG A 170 -5.34 4.45 9.81
N ARG A 171 -5.03 5.37 8.91
CA ARG A 171 -4.47 6.69 9.26
C ARG A 171 -5.47 7.45 10.11
N ALA A 172 -4.99 8.14 11.15
CA ALA A 172 -5.75 9.20 11.78
C ALA A 172 -5.88 10.33 10.74
N ASN A 173 -7.09 10.80 10.46
CA ASN A 173 -7.29 11.87 9.49
C ASN A 173 -6.67 13.16 10.05
N ASN A 174 -5.47 13.53 9.61
CA ASN A 174 -4.94 14.88 9.81
C ASN A 174 -5.44 15.84 8.71
N GLY A 175 -6.73 15.76 8.40
CA GLY A 175 -7.46 16.76 7.64
C GLY A 175 -8.16 17.68 8.63
N SER A 176 -7.84 18.97 8.57
CA SER A 176 -8.69 20.04 9.10
C SER A 176 -10.12 19.85 8.59
N GLY A 177 -10.97 19.31 9.45
CA GLY A 177 -12.35 18.94 9.17
C GLY A 177 -12.87 18.15 10.36
N ASP A 178 -13.15 18.88 11.44
CA ASP A 178 -13.91 18.47 12.63
C ASP A 178 -14.13 16.95 12.80
N GLU A 179 -13.20 16.28 13.49
CA GLU A 179 -13.48 15.01 14.17
C GLU A 179 -14.32 15.24 15.46
N ALA A 180 -15.36 16.07 15.31
CA ALA A 180 -16.57 16.06 16.11
C ALA A 180 -17.78 15.78 15.20
N ALA A 181 -17.59 15.02 14.11
CA ALA A 181 -18.69 14.35 13.44
C ALA A 181 -19.19 13.22 14.36
N GLU A 182 -19.99 13.61 15.35
CA GLU A 182 -21.18 12.86 15.74
C GLU A 182 -21.78 12.20 14.50
N GLN A 183 -22.31 10.99 14.67
CA GLN A 183 -22.94 10.17 13.65
C GLN A 183 -24.05 10.93 12.91
N ARG A 184 -23.69 11.84 12.00
CA ARG A 184 -24.63 12.55 11.15
C ARG A 184 -25.15 11.53 10.16
N SER A 185 -26.46 11.39 10.16
CA SER A 185 -27.15 10.54 9.21
C SER A 185 -26.84 10.99 7.78
N LEU A 186 -26.88 10.04 6.83
CA LEU A 186 -26.75 10.35 5.40
C LEU A 186 -27.73 11.44 4.94
N GLN A 187 -28.88 11.57 5.61
CA GLN A 187 -29.87 12.60 5.33
C GLN A 187 -29.38 14.01 5.71
N GLU A 188 -28.71 14.16 6.85
CA GLU A 188 -28.17 15.46 7.29
C GLU A 188 -27.01 15.90 6.41
N LEU A 189 -26.14 14.96 6.01
CA LEU A 189 -25.05 15.25 5.08
C LEU A 189 -25.57 15.63 3.69
N TRP A 190 -26.61 14.96 3.22
CA TRP A 190 -27.25 15.29 1.94
C TRP A 190 -27.90 16.67 1.96
N GLN A 191 -28.61 17.02 3.04
CA GLN A 191 -29.23 18.34 3.18
C GLN A 191 -28.20 19.47 3.28
N ALA A 192 -27.11 19.25 4.01
CA ALA A 192 -25.99 20.20 4.08
C ALA A 192 -25.38 20.43 2.69
N TRP A 193 -25.06 19.34 1.97
CA TRP A 193 -24.53 19.44 0.60
C TRP A 193 -25.47 20.17 -0.35
N GLU A 194 -26.78 19.95 -0.26
CA GLU A 194 -27.77 20.61 -1.11
C GLU A 194 -27.91 22.12 -0.78
N GLN A 195 -27.77 22.51 0.49
CA GLN A 195 -27.77 23.90 0.90
C GLN A 195 -26.49 24.62 0.44
N ASP A 196 -25.33 24.00 0.63
CA ASP A 196 -24.04 24.54 0.21
C ASP A 196 -23.99 24.71 -1.31
N GLY A 197 -24.51 23.73 -2.07
CA GLY A 197 -24.65 23.83 -3.52
C GLY A 197 -25.52 25.00 -3.95
N ARG A 198 -26.67 25.23 -3.29
CA ARG A 198 -27.54 26.38 -3.57
C ARG A 198 -26.88 27.72 -3.23
N PHE A 199 -26.08 27.77 -2.19
CA PHE A 199 -25.32 28.97 -1.82
C PHE A 199 -24.25 29.29 -2.88
N PHE A 200 -23.48 28.29 -3.27
CA PHE A 200 -22.46 28.41 -4.32
C PHE A 200 -23.04 28.94 -5.64
N TRP A 201 -24.19 28.42 -6.09
CA TRP A 201 -24.81 28.89 -7.32
C TRP A 201 -25.28 30.35 -7.25
N ARG A 202 -25.78 30.81 -6.09
CA ARG A 202 -26.12 32.23 -5.91
C ARG A 202 -24.91 33.15 -5.95
N GLU A 203 -23.78 32.72 -5.39
CA GLU A 203 -22.54 33.48 -5.48
C GLU A 203 -22.00 33.52 -6.92
N MET A 204 -22.13 32.41 -7.66
CA MET A 204 -21.80 32.35 -9.08
C MET A 204 -22.69 33.26 -9.92
N ASP A 205 -24.00 33.28 -9.67
CA ASP A 205 -24.94 34.16 -10.37
C ASP A 205 -24.58 35.64 -10.13
N GLY A 206 -24.29 36.02 -8.87
CA GLY A 206 -23.85 37.38 -8.56
C GLY A 206 -22.49 37.76 -9.17
N LEU A 207 -21.59 36.80 -9.34
CA LEU A 207 -20.33 37.00 -10.07
C LEU A 207 -20.55 37.24 -11.56
N VAL A 208 -21.48 36.51 -12.16
CA VAL A 208 -21.86 36.69 -13.57
C VAL A 208 -22.51 38.05 -13.78
N GLU A 209 -23.43 38.47 -12.91
CA GLU A 209 -24.05 39.80 -12.98
C GLU A 209 -23.01 40.93 -12.89
N MET A 210 -22.04 40.84 -11.97
CA MET A 210 -20.95 41.82 -11.89
C MET A 210 -20.06 41.84 -13.15
N LEU A 211 -19.86 40.69 -13.79
CA LEU A 211 -19.06 40.61 -15.01
C LEU A 211 -19.81 41.22 -16.20
N ASP A 212 -21.12 41.00 -16.29
CA ASP A 212 -21.97 41.59 -17.33
C ASP A 212 -21.99 43.14 -17.22
N GLU A 213 -22.12 43.67 -16.00
CA GLU A 213 -22.03 45.12 -15.72
C GLU A 213 -20.68 45.76 -16.14
N LEU A 214 -19.59 44.99 -16.07
CA LEU A 214 -18.25 45.45 -16.49
C LEU A 214 -18.04 45.38 -18.00
N THR A 215 -18.80 44.54 -18.71
CA THR A 215 -18.73 44.43 -20.18
C THR A 215 -19.66 45.39 -20.92
N ASP A 216 -20.66 45.94 -20.23
CA ASP A 216 -21.61 46.93 -20.76
C ASP A 216 -21.19 48.40 -20.52
N ALA A 217 -19.99 48.64 -19.96
CA ALA A 217 -19.36 49.96 -19.73
C ALA A 217 -18.23 50.26 -20.72
#